data_AF-A0ABD4SFE4-F1
#
_entry.id   AF-A0ABD4SFE4-F1
#
_cell.length_a   1.000
_cell.length_b   1.000
_cell.length_c   1.000
_cell.angle_alpha   90.00
_cell.angle_beta   90.00
_cell.angle_gamma   90.00
#
_symmetry.space_group_name_H-M   'P 1'
#
loop_
_entity.id
_entity.type
_entity.pdbx_description
1 polymer ?
#
loop_
_entity_poly.entity_id
_entity_poly.type
_entity_poly.pdbx_seq_one_letter_code
_entity_poly.pdbx_strand_id
1 'polypeptide(L)'
;MLGLNTQKELGAVARRGLVIGYCRVSSSGQKADLERQAEVVANYCEKQRYQFRIIKDIGSGMNYKKKGLQELLRLVCEGGCSKIVVNYKD
;
A
#
# COMPACT_ATOMS: atom_id res chain seq x y z
N MET A 1 42.50 17.31 -4.27
CA MET A 1 41.24 17.42 -5.04
C MET A 1 40.48 16.11 -4.87
N LEU A 2 39.71 15.98 -3.78
CA LEU A 2 38.91 14.79 -3.52
C LEU A 2 37.64 14.88 -4.38
N GLY A 3 37.59 14.09 -5.44
CA GLY A 3 36.37 13.91 -6.24
C GLY A 3 35.32 13.23 -5.37
N LEU A 4 34.34 14.02 -4.91
CA LEU A 4 33.20 13.51 -4.16
C LEU A 4 32.40 12.56 -5.07
N ASN A 5 32.39 11.30 -4.65
CA ASN A 5 31.67 10.21 -5.27
C ASN A 5 30.19 10.29 -4.86
N THR A 6 29.50 11.37 -5.24
CA THR A 6 28.16 11.73 -4.72
C THR A 6 27.01 10.97 -5.39
N GLN A 7 27.27 10.13 -6.39
CA GLN A 7 26.21 9.41 -7.13
C GLN A 7 25.81 8.07 -6.50
N LYS A 8 26.58 7.53 -5.54
CA LYS A 8 26.26 6.26 -4.88
C LYS A 8 25.42 6.40 -3.60
N GLU A 9 25.31 7.61 -3.05
CA GLU A 9 24.57 7.87 -1.81
C GLU A 9 23.10 8.27 -2.04
N LEU A 10 22.71 8.66 -3.27
CA LEU A 10 21.31 8.94 -3.63
C LEU A 10 20.42 7.69 -3.73
N GLY A 11 21.00 6.48 -3.72
CA GLY A 11 20.24 5.22 -3.81
C GLY A 11 19.58 4.79 -2.50
N ALA A 12 20.05 5.28 -1.35
CA ALA A 12 19.62 4.81 -0.03
C ALA A 12 18.98 5.92 0.84
N VAL A 13 19.08 7.18 0.43
CA VAL A 13 18.46 8.30 1.15
C VAL A 13 17.01 8.47 0.70
N ALA A 14 16.11 7.81 1.44
CA ALA A 14 14.75 8.26 1.70
C ALA A 14 13.82 8.49 0.50
N ARG A 15 13.46 7.42 -0.23
CA ARG A 15 12.07 7.36 -0.72
C ARG A 15 11.16 7.00 0.47
N ARG A 16 10.90 7.97 1.36
CA ARG A 16 9.68 7.95 2.20
C ARG A 16 8.46 8.18 1.29
N GLY A 17 8.27 7.29 0.32
CA GLY A 17 7.12 7.36 -0.58
C GLY A 17 5.89 6.82 0.15
N LEU A 18 4.72 7.20 -0.34
CA LEU A 18 3.44 6.77 0.22
C LEU A 18 3.35 5.24 0.30
N VAL A 19 2.98 4.72 1.46
CA VAL A 19 2.69 3.30 1.69
C VAL A 19 1.20 3.06 1.44
N ILE A 20 0.85 2.02 0.69
CA ILE A 20 -0.55 1.68 0.41
C ILE A 20 -0.93 0.42 1.17
N GLY A 21 -1.89 0.54 2.09
CA GLY A 21 -2.58 -0.60 2.66
C GLY A 21 -3.73 -1.02 1.76
N TYR A 22 -3.75 -2.28 1.30
CA TYR A 22 -4.84 -2.81 0.48
C TYR A 22 -5.59 -3.91 1.23
N CYS A 23 -6.89 -3.71 1.44
CA CYS A 23 -7.77 -4.65 2.14
C CYS A 23 -8.96 -5.03 1.25
N ARG A 24 -9.33 -6.32 1.24
CA ARG A 24 -10.44 -6.82 0.43
C ARG A 24 -11.22 -7.90 1.16
N VAL A 25 -12.53 -7.91 0.98
CA VAL A 25 -13.40 -9.04 1.33
C VAL A 25 -14.21 -9.49 0.11
N SER A 26 -14.68 -10.74 0.12
CA SER A 26 -15.36 -11.31 -1.04
C SER A 26 -16.83 -10.94 -1.14
N SER A 27 -17.50 -10.67 -0.01
CA SER A 27 -18.92 -10.32 0.07
C SER A 27 -19.19 -9.10 0.96
N SER A 28 -20.26 -8.37 0.67
CA SER A 28 -20.71 -7.23 1.46
C SER A 28 -21.09 -7.61 2.90
N GLY A 29 -21.50 -8.86 3.14
CA GLY A 29 -21.76 -9.37 4.49
C GLY A 29 -20.51 -9.39 5.39
N GLN A 30 -19.32 -9.29 4.80
CA GLN A 30 -18.04 -9.25 5.51
C GLN A 30 -17.51 -7.83 5.74
N LYS A 31 -18.37 -6.80 5.60
CA LYS A 31 -17.95 -5.39 5.77
C LYS A 31 -17.30 -5.12 7.14
N ALA A 32 -17.80 -5.72 8.21
CA ALA A 32 -17.20 -5.60 9.53
C ALA A 32 -15.77 -6.16 9.58
N ASP A 33 -15.53 -7.29 8.91
CA ASP A 33 -14.19 -7.86 8.80
C ASP A 33 -13.27 -6.97 7.95
N LEU A 34 -13.79 -6.38 6.85
CA LEU A 34 -13.02 -5.43 6.03
C LEU A 34 -12.52 -4.23 6.85
N GLU A 35 -13.37 -3.65 7.71
CA GLU A 35 -12.96 -2.54 8.58
C GLU A 35 -11.92 -2.99 9.62
N ARG A 36 -12.11 -4.16 10.24
CA ARG A 36 -11.11 -4.74 11.16
C ARG A 36 -9.76 -4.97 10.47
N GLN A 37 -9.76 -5.48 9.24
CA GLN A 37 -8.54 -5.65 8.45
C GLN A 37 -7.86 -4.31 8.15
N ALA A 38 -8.66 -3.28 7.81
CA ALA A 38 -8.16 -1.93 7.56
C ALA A 38 -7.52 -1.31 8.81
N GLU A 39 -8.15 -1.46 9.98
CA GLU A 39 -7.60 -1.01 11.27
C GLU A 39 -6.29 -1.71 11.61
N VAL A 40 -6.19 -3.03 11.42
CA VAL A 40 -4.95 -3.78 11.65
C VAL A 40 -3.82 -3.25 10.78
N VAL A 41 -4.08 -3.02 9.49
CA VAL A 41 -3.09 -2.48 8.55
C VAL A 41 -2.72 -1.03 8.89
N ALA A 42 -3.70 -0.20 9.26
CA ALA A 42 -3.46 1.18 9.68
C ALA A 42 -2.57 1.23 10.93
N ASN A 43 -2.93 0.48 11.98
CA ASN A 43 -2.15 0.38 13.22
C ASN A 43 -0.72 -0.09 12.96
N TYR A 44 -0.52 -1.05 12.05
CA TYR A 44 0.82 -1.47 11.63
C TYR A 44 1.58 -0.30 10.99
N CYS A 45 0.98 0.39 10.01
CA CYS A 45 1.62 1.51 9.31
C CYS A 45 1.96 2.67 10.26
N GLU A 46 1.08 2.99 11.20
CA GLU A 46 1.30 4.00 12.24
C GLU A 46 2.49 3.64 13.14
N LYS A 47 2.57 2.39 13.62
CA LYS A 47 3.71 1.90 14.43
C LYS A 47 5.04 1.99 13.69
N GLN A 48 5.02 1.78 12.37
CA GLN A 48 6.20 1.93 11.52
C GLN A 48 6.49 3.40 11.14
N ARG A 49 5.65 4.35 11.55
CA ARG A 49 5.71 5.78 11.18
C ARG A 49 5.71 6.00 9.67
N TYR A 50 4.94 5.19 8.94
CA TYR A 50 4.77 5.38 7.51
C TYR A 50 3.78 6.51 7.24
N GLN A 51 4.01 7.27 6.17
CA GLN A 51 2.93 8.03 5.54
C GLN A 51 2.17 7.04 4.67
N PHE A 52 0.90 6.78 4.99
CA PHE A 52 0.14 5.71 4.34
C PHE A 52 -1.27 6.13 3.93
N ARG A 53 -1.85 5.33 3.03
CA ARG A 53 -3.26 5.40 2.63
C ARG A 53 -3.85 3.99 2.57
N ILE A 54 -5.08 3.83 3.05
CA ILE A 54 -5.81 2.56 2.98
C ILE A 54 -6.78 2.58 1.80
N ILE A 55 -6.74 1.53 0.99
CA ILE A 55 -7.66 1.25 -0.11
C ILE A 55 -8.44 -0.02 0.26
N LYS A 56 -9.78 0.04 0.15
CA LYS A 56 -10.69 -1.04 0.51
C LYS A 56 -11.51 -1.48 -0.70
N ASP A 57 -11.73 -2.77 -0.84
CA ASP A 57 -12.53 -3.35 -1.92
C ASP A 57 -13.47 -4.45 -1.41
N ILE A 58 -14.64 -4.58 -2.04
CA ILE A 58 -15.59 -5.69 -1.80
C ILE A 58 -15.83 -6.41 -3.12
N GLY A 59 -15.74 -7.74 -3.11
CA GLY A 59 -15.99 -8.63 -4.24
C GLY A 59 -14.86 -9.64 -4.47
N SER A 60 -15.09 -10.58 -5.38
CA SER A 60 -14.15 -11.67 -5.68
C SER A 60 -12.76 -11.18 -6.12
N GLY A 61 -11.70 -11.90 -5.75
CA GLY A 61 -10.32 -11.59 -6.17
C GLY A 61 -10.12 -11.61 -7.69
N MET A 62 -10.95 -12.35 -8.44
CA MET A 62 -10.88 -12.46 -9.91
C MET A 62 -11.44 -11.24 -10.65
N ASN A 63 -12.16 -10.34 -9.98
CA ASN A 63 -12.67 -9.13 -10.64
C ASN A 63 -11.65 -7.99 -10.54
N TYR A 64 -10.93 -7.79 -11.64
CA TYR A 64 -9.87 -6.77 -11.81
C TYR A 64 -10.40 -5.36 -12.13
N LYS A 65 -11.71 -5.17 -12.30
CA LYS A 65 -12.33 -3.87 -12.60
C LYS A 65 -12.68 -3.06 -11.35
N LYS A 66 -12.24 -3.52 -10.17
CA LYS A 66 -12.51 -2.81 -8.91
C LYS A 66 -11.75 -1.51 -8.88
N LYS A 67 -12.45 -0.47 -8.42
CA LYS A 67 -11.89 0.88 -8.32
C LYS A 67 -10.66 0.91 -7.42
N GLY A 68 -10.68 0.20 -6.29
CA GLY A 68 -9.54 0.14 -5.38
C GLY A 68 -8.32 -0.54 -6.02
N LEU A 69 -8.51 -1.70 -6.65
CA LEU A 69 -7.42 -2.39 -7.36
C LEU A 69 -6.85 -1.56 -8.51
N GLN A 70 -7.70 -0.91 -9.32
CA GLN A 70 -7.23 -0.05 -10.40
C GLN A 70 -6.45 1.16 -9.89
N GLU A 71 -6.89 1.76 -8.80
CA GLU A 71 -6.16 2.84 -8.13
C GLU A 71 -4.80 2.35 -7.60
N LEU A 72 -4.75 1.18 -6.96
CA LEU A 72 -3.51 0.58 -6.50
C LEU A 72 -2.53 0.36 -7.67
N LEU A 73 -2.99 -0.26 -8.76
CA LEU A 73 -2.16 -0.52 -9.94
C LEU A 73 -1.64 0.78 -10.55
N ARG A 74 -2.49 1.81 -10.65
CA ARG A 74 -2.09 3.13 -11.13
C ARG A 74 -0.98 3.73 -10.27
N LEU A 75 -1.13 3.74 -8.95
CA LEU A 75 -0.13 4.27 -8.02
C LEU A 75 1.21 3.53 -8.11
N VAL A 76 1.17 2.22 -8.34
CA VAL A 76 2.38 1.41 -8.55
C VAL A 76 3.05 1.75 -9.88
N CYS A 77 2.29 1.79 -10.97
CA CYS A 77 2.80 2.08 -12.31
C CYS A 77 3.37 3.51 -12.43
N GLU A 78 2.77 4.49 -11.74
CA GLU A 78 3.24 5.87 -11.72
C GLU A 78 4.40 6.11 -10.72
N GLY A 79 4.82 5.08 -9.97
CA GLY A 79 5.86 5.21 -8.95
C GLY A 79 5.43 5.99 -7.70
N GLY A 80 4.13 6.24 -7.53
CA GLY A 80 3.53 6.95 -6.39
C GLY A 80 3.45 6.11 -5.11
N CYS A 81 3.79 4.82 -5.17
CA CYS A 81 3.82 3.91 -4.02
C CYS A 81 5.24 3.39 -3.75
N SER A 82 5.67 3.43 -2.49
CA SER A 82 6.95 2.86 -2.04
C SER A 82 6.84 1.42 -1.53
N LYS A 83 5.68 1.07 -0.95
CA LYS A 83 5.43 -0.21 -0.29
C LYS A 83 3.93 -0.49 -0.26
N ILE A 84 3.59 -1.76 -0.46
CA ILE A 84 2.21 -2.26 -0.31
C ILE A 84 2.16 -3.13 0.94
N VAL A 85 1.13 -2.92 1.76
CA VAL A 85 0.83 -3.73 2.96
C VAL A 85 -0.53 -4.40 2.76
N VAL A 86 -0.58 -5.72 2.96
CA VAL A 86 -1.80 -6.54 2.87
C VAL A 86 -1.89 -7.43 4.12
N ASN A 87 -3.10 -7.71 4.60
CA ASN A 87 -3.29 -8.53 5.80
C ASN A 87 -3.26 -10.04 5.48
N TYR A 88 -3.78 -10.43 4.32
CA TYR A 88 -3.80 -11.82 3.85
C TYR A 88 -3.43 -11.90 2.37
N LYS A 89 -2.78 -12.99 1.98
CA LYS A 89 -2.34 -13.22 0.59
C LYS A 89 -3.53 -13.63 -0.30
N ASP A 90 -4.44 -14.43 0.26
CA ASP A 90 -5.88 -14.63 -0.01
C ASP A 90 -6.35 -15.74 0.93
#